data_AF-A0A959CZV0-F1
#
_entry.id   AF-A0A959CZV0-F1
#
_cell.length_a   1.000
_cell.length_b   1.000
_cell.length_c   1.000
_cell.angle_alpha   90.00
_cell.angle_beta   90.00
_cell.angle_gamma   90.00
#
_symmetry.space_group_name_H-M   'P 1'
#
loop_
_entity.id
_entity.type
_entity.pdbx_description
1 polymer ?
#
loop_
_entity_poly.entity_id
_entity_poly.type
_entity_poly.pdbx_seq_one_letter_code
_entity_poly.pdbx_strand_id
1 'polypeptide(L)'
;MLTKETITAYFQQLQDDICGCLEAADGKGRFREDLWEREEGGGGRTRVIQGQRIAKGGVNFSAVHGSMPEKISRALGLEPG
;
A
#
# COMPACT_ATOMS: atom_id res chain seq x y z
N MET A 1 13.40 5.99 -17.79
CA MET A 1 13.28 4.53 -17.65
C MET A 1 12.46 4.27 -16.39
N LEU A 2 11.49 3.35 -16.43
CA LEU A 2 10.71 3.00 -15.23
C LEU A 2 11.62 2.29 -14.22
N THR A 3 11.71 2.81 -13.00
CA THR A 3 12.42 2.20 -11.88
C THR A 3 11.46 1.88 -10.74
N LYS A 4 11.86 1.00 -9.82
CA LYS A 4 11.04 0.66 -8.64
C LYS A 4 10.72 1.91 -7.80
N GLU A 5 11.62 2.89 -7.75
CA GLU A 5 11.45 4.15 -7.05
C GLU A 5 10.39 5.01 -7.73
N THR A 6 10.44 5.16 -9.06
CA THR A 6 9.43 5.94 -9.80
C THR A 6 8.04 5.32 -9.70
N ILE A 7 7.94 3.99 -9.71
CA ILE A 7 6.69 3.26 -9.53
C ILE A 7 6.17 3.45 -8.10
N THR A 8 7.05 3.31 -7.09
CA THR A 8 6.72 3.52 -5.68
C THR A 8 6.16 4.92 -5.44
N ALA A 9 6.85 5.95 -5.94
CA ALA A 9 6.40 7.33 -5.79
C ALA A 9 5.04 7.56 -6.46
N TYR A 10 4.82 7.00 -7.65
CA TYR A 10 3.54 7.10 -8.34
C TYR A 10 2.39 6.48 -7.55
N PHE A 11 2.56 5.26 -7.02
CA PHE A 11 1.52 4.58 -6.25
C PHE A 11 1.28 5.22 -4.87
N GLN A 12 2.32 5.81 -4.27
CA GLN A 12 2.14 6.68 -3.10
C GLN A 12 1.28 7.89 -3.48
N GLN A 13 1.62 8.63 -4.54
CA GLN A 13 0.78 9.76 -4.95
C GLN A 13 -0.67 9.34 -5.23
N LEU A 14 -0.88 8.19 -5.88
CA LEU A 14 -2.21 7.66 -6.14
C LEU A 14 -3.02 7.41 -4.86
N GLN A 15 -2.41 6.82 -3.82
CA GLN A 15 -3.13 6.64 -2.55
C GLN A 15 -3.35 7.97 -1.84
N ASP A 16 -2.49 8.98 -2.00
CA ASP A 16 -2.76 10.33 -1.48
C ASP A 16 -4.01 10.93 -2.14
N ASP A 17 -4.08 10.84 -3.46
CA ASP A 17 -5.20 11.35 -4.25
C ASP A 17 -6.52 10.63 -3.89
N ILE A 18 -6.50 9.29 -3.85
CA ILE A 18 -7.67 8.49 -3.47
C ILE A 18 -8.14 8.84 -2.05
N CYS A 19 -7.21 8.93 -1.08
CA CYS A 19 -7.55 9.29 0.28
C CYS A 19 -8.17 10.70 0.34
N GLY A 20 -7.58 11.68 -0.33
CA GLY A 20 -8.12 13.05 -0.38
C GLY A 20 -9.53 13.10 -0.96
N CYS A 21 -9.77 12.40 -2.08
CA CYS A 21 -11.10 12.30 -2.68
C CYS A 21 -12.12 11.64 -1.74
N LEU A 22 -11.74 10.55 -1.06
CA LEU A 22 -12.63 9.84 -0.14
C LEU A 22 -12.94 10.66 1.12
N GLU A 23 -11.97 11.39 1.67
CA GLU A 23 -12.22 12.29 2.80
C GLU A 23 -13.14 13.46 2.41
N ALA A 24 -12.94 14.04 1.22
CA ALA A 24 -13.80 15.09 0.72
C ALA A 24 -15.24 14.59 0.49
N ALA A 25 -15.39 13.37 -0.04
CA ALA A 25 -16.68 12.73 -0.24
C ALA A 25 -17.36 12.36 1.08
N ASP A 26 -16.60 11.91 2.09
CA ASP A 26 -17.12 11.60 3.42
C ASP A 26 -17.58 12.85 4.18
N GLY A 27 -16.74 13.90 4.15
CA GLY A 27 -17.00 15.21 4.74
C GLY A 27 -16.58 15.36 6.21
N LYS A 28 -16.36 14.27 6.95
CA LYS A 28 -15.91 14.32 8.37
C LYS A 28 -14.78 13.36 8.71
N GLY A 29 -14.82 12.16 8.15
CA GLY A 29 -13.81 11.12 8.35
C GLY A 29 -12.46 11.57 7.79
N ARG A 30 -11.41 11.23 8.52
CA ARG A 30 -10.02 11.40 8.11
C ARG A 30 -9.33 10.05 8.14
N PHE A 31 -8.43 9.84 7.19
CA PHE A 31 -7.55 8.69 7.23
C PHE A 31 -6.56 8.83 8.38
N ARG A 32 -6.35 7.72 9.08
CA ARG A 32 -5.23 7.52 9.99
C ARG A 32 -4.21 6.65 9.28
N GLU A 33 -2.99 7.16 9.22
CA GLU A 33 -1.87 6.45 8.59
C GLU A 33 -1.08 5.67 9.64
N ASP A 34 -0.72 4.46 9.25
CA ASP A 34 0.25 3.62 9.93
C ASP A 34 1.35 3.26 8.93
N LEU A 35 2.53 3.84 9.15
CA LEU A 35 3.74 3.55 8.40
C LEU A 35 4.42 2.35 9.03
N TRP A 36 4.81 1.40 8.21
CA TRP A 36 5.46 0.19 8.68
C TRP A 36 6.56 -0.24 7.73
N GLU A 37 7.55 -0.91 8.31
CA GLU A 37 8.69 -1.49 7.62
C GLU A 37 8.76 -2.97 7.93
N ARG A 38 9.35 -3.75 7.01
CA ARG A 38 9.53 -5.19 7.17
C ARG A 38 11.00 -5.48 7.34
N GLU A 39 11.34 -6.32 8.33
CA GLU A 39 12.73 -6.71 8.61
C GLU A 39 13.42 -7.34 7.38
N GLU A 40 12.68 -8.13 6.60
CA GLU A 40 13.18 -8.76 5.37
C GLU A 40 13.34 -7.78 4.18
N GLY A 41 12.86 -6.54 4.32
CA GLY A 41 13.00 -5.49 3.31
C GLY A 41 11.68 -4.88 2.82
N GLY A 42 11.74 -3.56 2.61
CA GLY A 42 10.62 -2.75 2.16
C GLY A 42 9.65 -2.38 3.29
N GLY A 43 8.41 -2.07 2.93
CA GLY A 43 7.41 -1.59 3.87
C GLY A 43 6.15 -1.10 3.18
N GLY A 44 5.41 -0.24 3.86
CA GLY A 44 4.17 0.30 3.33
C GLY A 44 3.54 1.38 4.20
N ARG A 45 2.40 1.85 3.73
CA ARG A 45 1.53 2.78 4.48
C ARG A 45 0.10 2.30 4.41
N THR A 46 -0.42 1.92 5.56
CA THR A 46 -1.79 1.50 5.76
C THR A 46 -2.59 2.72 6.16
N ARG A 47 -3.67 3.03 5.43
CA ARG A 47 -4.55 4.14 5.80
C ARG A 47 -5.95 3.64 6.03
N VAL A 48 -6.50 3.94 7.21
CA VAL A 48 -7.87 3.55 7.58
C VAL A 48 -8.71 4.78 7.90
N ILE A 49 -9.96 4.77 7.46
CA ILE A 49 -10.95 5.82 7.73
C ILE A 49 -12.16 5.21 8.42
N GLN A 50 -12.69 5.93 9.40
CA GLN A 50 -14.02 5.74 9.98
C GLN A 50 -14.69 7.11 10.00
N GLY A 51 -15.69 7.28 9.15
CA GLY A 51 -16.28 8.58 8.83
C GLY A 51 -17.80 8.59 8.96
N GLN A 52 -18.41 9.64 8.43
CA GLN A 52 -19.86 9.83 8.49
C GLN A 52 -20.60 9.01 7.42
N ARG A 53 -20.01 8.87 6.23
CA ARG A 53 -20.57 8.14 5.08
C ARG A 53 -19.85 6.82 4.87
N ILE A 54 -18.54 6.82 5.07
CA ILE A 54 -17.69 5.64 5.05
C ILE A 54 -17.64 5.07 6.46
N ALA A 55 -18.51 4.10 6.75
CA ALA A 55 -18.57 3.45 8.06
C ALA A 55 -17.20 2.87 8.48
N LYS A 56 -16.50 2.24 7.52
CA LYS A 56 -15.10 1.81 7.66
C LYS A 56 -14.50 1.63 6.26
N GLY A 57 -13.31 2.16 6.04
CA GLY A 57 -12.60 2.02 4.77
C GLY A 57 -11.09 1.93 4.98
N GLY A 58 -10.39 1.42 3.98
CA GLY A 58 -8.94 1.37 3.97
C GLY A 58 -8.37 1.51 2.56
N VAL A 59 -7.26 2.24 2.46
CA VAL A 59 -6.47 2.36 1.23
C VAL A 59 -5.03 2.05 1.65
N ASN A 60 -4.45 1.00 1.10
CA ASN A 60 -3.14 0.50 1.54
C ASN A 60 -2.15 0.54 0.39
N PHE A 61 -0.90 0.87 0.72
CA PHE A 61 0.23 0.78 -0.18
C PHE A 61 1.32 -0.08 0.44
N SER A 62 1.99 -0.88 -0.40
CA SER A 62 3.13 -1.68 0.00
C SER A 62 4.15 -1.75 -1.13
N ALA A 63 5.42 -1.56 -0.79
CA ALA A 63 6.57 -1.81 -1.65
C ALA A 63 7.53 -2.69 -0.86
N VAL A 64 7.44 -4.00 -1.09
CA VAL A 64 8.22 -5.02 -0.38
C VAL A 64 9.26 -5.64 -1.30
N HIS A 65 10.38 -6.04 -0.73
CA HIS A 65 11.42 -6.76 -1.47
C HIS A 65 12.13 -7.73 -0.52
N GLY A 66 12.72 -8.77 -1.08
CA GLY A 66 13.42 -9.81 -0.32
C GLY A 66 13.52 -11.08 -1.14
N SER A 67 14.00 -12.16 -0.52
CA SER A 67 14.08 -13.47 -1.15
C SER A 67 12.69 -14.04 -1.38
N MET A 68 12.49 -14.70 -2.52
CA MET A 68 11.21 -15.31 -2.86
C MET A 68 11.02 -16.60 -2.03
N PRO A 69 9.92 -16.76 -1.27
CA PRO A 69 9.68 -18.00 -0.54
C PRO A 69 9.53 -19.20 -1.47
N GLU A 70 10.13 -20.34 -1.15
CA GLU A 70 10.08 -21.56 -1.98
C GLU A 70 8.66 -22.01 -2.35
N LYS A 71 7.71 -21.82 -1.43
CA LYS A 71 6.31 -22.16 -1.67
C LYS A 71 5.71 -21.32 -2.79
N ILE A 72 6.06 -20.03 -2.85
CA ILE A 72 5.58 -19.09 -3.86
C ILE A 72 6.30 -19.36 -5.19
N SER A 73 7.63 -19.55 -5.18
CA SER A 73 8.38 -19.84 -6.40
C SER A 73 7.88 -21.12 -7.08
N ARG A 74 7.67 -22.18 -6.30
CA ARG A 74 7.09 -23.45 -6.81
C ARG A 74 5.68 -23.26 -7.35
N ALA A 75 4.82 -22.49 -6.68
CA ALA A 75 3.46 -22.24 -7.13
C ALA A 75 3.40 -21.40 -8.43
N LEU A 76 4.38 -20.53 -8.64
CA LEU A 76 4.50 -19.69 -9.83
C LEU A 76 5.34 -20.34 -10.96
N GLY A 77 5.86 -21.56 -10.75
CA GLY A 77 6.68 -22.26 -11.74
C GLY A 77 8.05 -21.61 -11.96
N LEU A 78 8.57 -20.92 -10.94
CA LEU A 78 9.86 -20.23 -10.98
C LEU A 78 10.89 -21.07 -10.21
N GLU A 79 12.12 -21.13 -10.74
CA GLU A 79 13.27 -21.62 -9.98
C GLU A 79 13.47 -20.70 -8.76
N PRO A 80 13.69 -21.24 -7.55
CA PRO A 80 14.02 -20.42 -6.39
C PRO A 80 15.28 -19.60 -6.66
N GLY A 81 15.23 -18.29 -6.38
CA GLY A 81 16.35 -17.36 -6.48
C GLY A 81 16.77 -16.82 -5.12
#